data_AF-A0A0M2DPG4-F1
#
_entry.id   AF-A0A0M2DPG4-F1
#
_cell.length_a   1.000
_cell.length_b   1.000
_cell.length_c   1.000
_cell.angle_alpha   90.00
_cell.angle_beta   90.00
_cell.angle_gamma   90.00
#
_symmetry.space_group_name_H-M   'P 1'
#
loop_
_entity.id
_entity.type
_entity.pdbx_description
1 polymer ?
#
loop_
_entity_poly.entity_id
_entity_poly.type
_entity_poly.pdbx_seq_one_letter_code
_entity_poly.pdbx_strand_id
1 'polypeptide(L)'
;MLGPMNFEFEDSEVAAISLQDGALQIRFSAARLYDGDRAGAGEGLWQPLLLICKHIALTEEASEADLTPILAAVGRVRQAQLHIAGQRLRSLPLPFVSDADFVLELEMGSGLFCRLQGRGLELRAPASQCSVDSYQC
;
A
#
# COMPACT_ATOMS: atom_id res chain seq x y z
N MET A 1 -0.52 -8.88 23.66
CA MET A 1 0.31 -8.10 22.74
C MET A 1 0.32 -8.86 21.44
N LEU A 2 -0.16 -8.27 20.34
CA LEU A 2 -0.06 -8.91 19.04
C LEU A 2 1.41 -8.90 18.61
N GLY A 3 1.90 -10.01 18.07
CA GLY A 3 3.26 -10.13 17.52
C GLY A 3 3.48 -9.21 16.32
N PRO A 4 4.72 -9.10 15.83
CA PRO A 4 5.02 -8.36 14.61
C PRO A 4 4.22 -8.98 13.44
N MET A 5 3.39 -8.17 12.78
CA MET A 5 2.60 -8.62 11.63
C MET A 5 3.31 -8.26 10.32
N ASN A 6 3.15 -9.09 9.30
CA ASN A 6 3.67 -8.86 7.95
C ASN A 6 2.52 -8.69 6.96
N PHE A 7 2.51 -7.58 6.25
CA PHE A 7 1.58 -7.23 5.18
C PHE A 7 2.03 -7.85 3.86
N GLU A 8 1.09 -8.49 3.16
CA GLU A 8 1.25 -8.93 1.77
C GLU A 8 0.29 -8.17 0.85
N PHE A 9 0.81 -7.71 -0.28
CA PHE A 9 0.03 -6.97 -1.26
C PHE A 9 -0.99 -7.85 -2.00
N GLU A 10 -0.60 -9.08 -2.36
CA GLU A 10 -1.47 -9.98 -3.12
C GLU A 10 -2.75 -10.30 -2.33
N ASP A 11 -3.87 -10.37 -3.05
CA ASP A 11 -5.24 -10.51 -2.54
C ASP A 11 -5.78 -9.35 -1.69
N SER A 12 -4.97 -8.33 -1.40
CA SER A 12 -5.42 -7.13 -0.68
C SER A 12 -6.34 -6.26 -1.54
N GLU A 13 -7.31 -5.61 -0.90
CA GLU A 13 -8.31 -4.75 -1.57
C GLU A 13 -7.94 -3.27 -1.40
N VAL A 14 -7.62 -2.59 -2.51
CA VAL A 14 -7.41 -1.15 -2.55
C VAL A 14 -8.75 -0.44 -2.63
N ALA A 15 -9.03 0.42 -1.65
CA ALA A 15 -10.27 1.20 -1.58
C ALA A 15 -10.16 2.55 -2.27
N ALA A 16 -8.98 3.18 -2.21
CA ALA A 16 -8.73 4.48 -2.83
C ALA A 16 -7.23 4.74 -2.95
N ILE A 17 -6.86 5.48 -3.98
CA ILE A 17 -5.52 6.04 -4.15
C ILE A 17 -5.68 7.55 -4.34
N SER A 18 -4.90 8.34 -3.61
CA SER A 18 -4.95 9.80 -3.67
C SER A 18 -3.58 10.43 -3.52
N LEU A 19 -3.36 11.59 -4.13
CA LEU A 19 -2.17 12.41 -3.91
C LEU A 19 -2.50 13.47 -2.85
N GLN A 20 -1.75 13.49 -1.75
CA GLN A 20 -1.90 14.46 -0.66
C GLN A 20 -0.51 14.96 -0.27
N ASP A 21 -0.32 16.29 -0.24
CA ASP A 21 0.94 16.93 0.15
C ASP A 21 2.18 16.37 -0.58
N GLY A 22 2.03 15.99 -1.85
CA GLY A 22 3.11 15.43 -2.66
C GLY A 22 3.44 13.95 -2.37
N ALA A 23 2.67 13.28 -1.52
CA ALA A 23 2.76 11.84 -1.27
C ALA A 23 1.53 11.11 -1.80
N LEU A 24 1.73 9.97 -2.47
CA LEU A 24 0.62 9.12 -2.90
C LEU A 24 0.26 8.19 -1.76
N GLN A 25 -1.01 8.20 -1.40
CA GLN A 25 -1.60 7.39 -0.36
C GLN A 25 -2.45 6.30 -0.98
N ILE A 26 -2.10 5.05 -0.71
CA ILE A 26 -2.87 3.86 -1.09
C ILE A 26 -3.58 3.36 0.17
N ARG A 27 -4.91 3.48 0.19
CA ARG A 27 -5.75 3.02 1.30
C ARG A 27 -6.31 1.65 0.95
N PHE A 28 -6.00 0.67 1.78
CA PHE A 28 -6.56 -0.66 1.70
C PHE A 28 -7.81 -0.74 2.59
N SER A 29 -8.92 -1.27 2.06
CA SER A 29 -10.08 -1.65 2.88
C SER A 29 -9.87 -2.99 3.56
N ALA A 30 -9.15 -3.90 2.90
CA ALA A 30 -8.79 -5.22 3.42
C ALA A 30 -7.38 -5.58 2.97
N ALA A 31 -6.39 -5.28 3.82
CA ALA A 31 -5.01 -5.71 3.64
C ALA A 31 -4.75 -7.03 4.37
N ARG A 32 -4.04 -7.95 3.70
CA ARG A 32 -3.72 -9.27 4.23
C ARG A 32 -2.50 -9.21 5.14
N LEU A 33 -2.64 -9.71 6.37
CA LEU A 33 -1.58 -9.74 7.38
C LEU A 33 -1.37 -11.14 7.94
N TYR A 34 -0.12 -11.45 8.23
CA TYR A 34 0.28 -12.68 8.91
C TYR A 34 1.06 -12.35 10.17
N ASP A 35 0.92 -13.21 11.17
CA ASP A 35 1.85 -13.22 12.29
C ASP A 35 3.24 -13.63 11.80
N GLY A 36 4.29 -12.96 12.30
CA GLY A 36 5.67 -13.13 11.86
C GLY A 36 6.19 -14.57 11.92
N ASP A 37 5.60 -15.41 12.77
CA ASP A 37 5.94 -16.82 12.94
C ASP A 37 5.23 -17.77 11.95
N ARG A 38 4.28 -17.28 11.13
CA ARG A 38 3.48 -18.09 10.20
C ARG A 38 3.39 -17.46 8.81
N ALA A 39 4.52 -17.31 8.14
CA ALA A 39 4.52 -17.01 6.71
C ALA A 39 3.90 -18.19 5.93
N GLY A 40 2.79 -17.96 5.24
CA GLY A 40 2.35 -18.78 4.11
C GLY A 40 1.33 -19.91 4.34
N ALA A 41 0.82 -20.15 5.55
CA ALA A 41 -0.13 -21.26 5.80
C ALA A 41 -1.29 -20.98 6.78
N GLY A 42 -1.40 -19.77 7.32
CA GLY A 42 -2.50 -19.37 8.21
C GLY A 42 -3.59 -18.59 7.49
N GLU A 43 -4.82 -18.61 8.01
CA GLU A 43 -5.84 -17.63 7.67
C GLU A 43 -5.29 -16.24 8.01
N GLY A 44 -4.92 -15.48 6.97
CA GLY A 44 -4.41 -14.12 7.15
C GLY A 44 -5.48 -13.24 7.80
N LEU A 45 -5.06 -12.34 8.68
CA LEU A 45 -5.93 -11.31 9.23
C LEU A 45 -6.14 -10.23 8.17
N TRP A 46 -7.38 -9.84 7.95
CA TRP A 46 -7.74 -8.76 7.04
C TRP A 46 -8.02 -7.50 7.84
N GLN A 47 -7.28 -6.43 7.59
CA GLN A 47 -7.60 -5.13 8.20
C GLN A 47 -7.32 -3.96 7.26
N PRO A 48 -7.96 -2.81 7.47
CA PRO A 48 -7.62 -1.61 6.72
C PRO A 48 -6.17 -1.20 7.02
N LEU A 49 -5.44 -0.76 5.99
CA LEU A 49 -4.07 -0.23 6.11
C LEU A 49 -3.89 1.00 5.21
N LEU A 50 -2.87 1.79 5.53
CA LEU A 50 -2.45 2.92 4.73
C LEU A 50 -0.97 2.77 4.34
N LEU A 51 -0.71 2.73 3.04
CA LEU A 51 0.62 2.80 2.46
C LEU A 51 0.85 4.22 1.90
N ILE A 52 1.94 4.84 2.29
CA ILE A 52 2.31 6.21 1.93
C ILE A 52 3.61 6.15 1.14
N CYS A 53 3.53 6.52 -0.13
CA CYS A 53 4.64 6.62 -1.07
C CYS A 53 5.11 8.08 -1.10
N LYS A 54 6.28 8.35 -0.53
CA LYS A 54 6.89 9.69 -0.44
C LYS A 54 7.69 9.98 -1.71
N HIS A 55 7.91 11.27 -2.00
CA HIS A 55 8.78 11.78 -3.08
C HIS A 55 8.74 10.96 -4.37
N ILE A 56 7.58 10.95 -5.03
CA ILE A 56 7.37 10.14 -6.24
C ILE A 56 8.14 10.77 -7.40
N ALA A 57 8.95 9.95 -8.06
CA ALA A 57 9.68 10.38 -9.24
C ALA A 57 8.73 10.37 -10.44
N LEU A 58 8.09 11.51 -10.69
CA LEU A 58 7.44 11.82 -11.96
C LEU A 58 8.57 11.94 -12.99
N THR A 59 8.69 10.98 -13.91
CA THR A 59 9.78 10.95 -14.89
C THR A 59 9.84 12.25 -15.70
N GLU A 60 11.01 12.89 -15.74
CA GLU A 60 11.26 14.20 -16.37
C GLU A 60 10.97 14.25 -17.90
N GLU A 61 10.79 13.09 -18.56
CA GLU A 61 10.50 13.03 -19.99
C GLU A 61 9.01 13.10 -20.34
N ALA A 62 8.13 13.10 -19.35
CA ALA A 62 6.70 13.33 -19.54
C ALA A 62 6.27 14.53 -18.69
N SER A 63 5.83 15.59 -19.37
CA SER A 63 4.98 16.63 -18.80
C SER A 63 3.99 15.99 -17.83
N GLU A 64 4.12 16.24 -16.52
CA GLU A 64 3.30 15.64 -15.45
C GLU A 64 3.05 14.14 -15.68
N ALA A 65 3.96 13.26 -15.23
CA ALA A 65 3.78 11.82 -15.37
C ALA A 65 2.34 11.43 -15.04
N ASP A 66 1.62 10.91 -16.05
CA ASP A 66 0.18 10.70 -15.97
C ASP A 66 -0.12 9.75 -14.80
N LEU A 67 -0.58 10.32 -13.68
CA LEU A 67 -0.95 9.57 -12.49
C LEU A 67 -2.30 8.88 -12.66
N THR A 68 -3.02 9.09 -13.77
CA THR A 68 -4.35 8.50 -14.00
C THR A 68 -4.37 6.99 -13.82
N PRO A 69 -3.41 6.20 -14.34
CA PRO A 69 -3.41 4.75 -14.15
C PRO A 69 -3.27 4.34 -12.68
N ILE A 70 -2.37 4.99 -11.92
CA ILE A 70 -2.18 4.64 -10.51
C ILE A 70 -3.36 5.13 -9.65
N LEU A 71 -3.96 6.29 -9.97
CA LEU A 71 -5.13 6.79 -9.26
C LEU A 71 -6.38 5.93 -9.53
N ALA A 72 -6.44 5.27 -10.68
CA ALA A 72 -7.52 4.34 -11.04
C ALA A 72 -7.31 2.90 -10.52
N ALA A 73 -6.19 2.59 -9.88
CA ALA A 73 -5.86 1.25 -9.38
C ALA A 73 -6.60 0.90 -8.08
N VAL A 74 -7.93 0.87 -8.16
CA VAL A 74 -8.86 0.49 -7.10
C VAL A 74 -9.36 -0.95 -7.34
N GLY A 75 -9.57 -1.70 -6.26
CA GLY A 75 -10.02 -3.08 -6.29
C GLY A 75 -9.01 -4.07 -5.73
N ARG A 76 -9.27 -5.36 -5.96
CA ARG A 76 -8.36 -6.46 -5.57
C ARG A 76 -7.03 -6.38 -6.29
N VAL A 77 -5.93 -6.48 -5.54
CA VAL A 77 -4.58 -6.66 -6.08
C VAL A 77 -4.39 -8.13 -6.44
N ARG A 78 -4.10 -8.38 -7.72
CA ARG A 78 -3.84 -9.72 -8.25
C ARG A 78 -2.37 -10.11 -8.11
N GLN A 79 -1.48 -9.19 -8.48
CA GLN A 79 -0.03 -9.35 -8.35
C GLN A 79 0.58 -8.03 -7.90
N ALA A 80 1.65 -8.14 -7.12
CA ALA A 80 2.39 -6.97 -6.70
C ALA A 80 3.86 -7.29 -6.54
N GLN A 81 4.69 -6.30 -6.85
CA GLN A 81 6.12 -6.40 -6.64
C GLN A 81 6.63 -5.10 -6.05
N LEU A 82 7.25 -5.22 -4.87
CA LEU A 82 7.90 -4.11 -4.20
C LEU A 82 9.40 -4.33 -4.20
N HIS A 83 10.15 -3.32 -4.60
CA HIS A 83 11.59 -3.24 -4.42
C HIS A 83 11.90 -2.06 -3.51
N ILE A 84 12.77 -2.26 -2.52
CA ILE A 84 13.29 -1.20 -1.66
C ILE A 84 14.81 -1.32 -1.63
N ALA A 85 15.53 -0.23 -1.91
CA ALA A 85 17.00 -0.23 -2.02
C ALA A 85 17.53 -1.35 -2.94
N GLY A 86 16.81 -1.64 -4.04
CA GLY A 86 17.15 -2.72 -4.98
C GLY A 86 16.83 -4.14 -4.50
N GLN A 87 16.31 -4.32 -3.28
CA GLN A 87 15.88 -5.62 -2.77
C GLN A 87 14.40 -5.85 -3.03
N ARG A 88 14.08 -6.97 -3.68
CA ARG A 88 12.69 -7.40 -3.86
C ARG A 88 12.11 -7.91 -2.54
N LEU A 89 11.04 -7.27 -2.08
CA LEU A 89 10.27 -7.66 -0.90
C LEU A 89 8.92 -8.22 -1.31
N ARG A 90 8.51 -9.33 -0.68
CA ARG A 90 7.17 -9.91 -0.86
C ARG A 90 6.19 -9.45 0.21
N SER A 91 6.71 -9.08 1.36
CA SER A 91 5.94 -8.59 2.50
C SER A 91 6.65 -7.41 3.17
N LEU A 92 5.88 -6.64 3.92
CA LEU A 92 6.37 -5.53 4.74
C LEU A 92 5.96 -5.73 6.19
N PRO A 93 6.84 -5.51 7.17
CA PRO A 93 6.42 -5.52 8.56
C PRO A 93 5.42 -4.38 8.83
N LEU A 94 4.55 -4.55 9.80
CA LEU A 94 3.61 -3.52 10.25
C LEU A 94 3.97 -3.14 11.70
N PRO A 95 4.36 -1.88 11.99
CA PRO A 95 4.57 -0.77 11.04
C PRO A 95 5.87 -0.89 10.23
N PHE A 96 5.95 -0.16 9.13
CA PHE A 96 7.18 -0.01 8.34
C PHE A 96 7.43 1.44 7.97
N VAL A 97 8.70 1.87 8.05
CA VAL A 97 9.17 3.17 7.57
C VAL A 97 10.54 2.97 6.93
N SER A 98 10.73 3.56 5.76
CA SER A 98 12.02 3.63 5.07
C SER A 98 12.13 4.94 4.31
N ASP A 99 13.35 5.48 4.21
CA ASP A 99 13.67 6.66 3.38
C ASP A 99 14.44 6.27 2.11
N ALA A 100 14.52 4.98 1.82
CA ALA A 100 15.19 4.44 0.64
C ALA A 100 14.35 4.60 -0.64
N ASP A 101 15.00 4.46 -1.78
CA ASP A 101 14.32 4.40 -3.07
C ASP A 101 13.47 3.12 -3.16
N PHE A 102 12.29 3.26 -3.75
CA PHE A 102 11.37 2.15 -3.96
C PHE A 102 10.85 2.12 -5.39
N VAL A 103 10.48 0.91 -5.82
CA VAL A 103 9.67 0.66 -7.01
C VAL A 103 8.52 -0.24 -6.60
N LEU A 104 7.29 0.20 -6.86
CA LEU A 104 6.06 -0.55 -6.61
C LEU A 104 5.35 -0.81 -7.92
N GLU A 105 5.09 -2.08 -8.21
CA GLU A 105 4.34 -2.54 -9.37
C GLU A 105 3.08 -3.24 -8.87
N LEU A 106 1.92 -2.88 -9.42
CA LEU A 106 0.62 -3.46 -9.06
C LEU A 106 -0.10 -3.89 -10.35
N GLU A 107 -0.59 -5.13 -10.34
CA GLU A 107 -1.60 -5.64 -11.27
C GLU A 107 -2.91 -5.81 -10.51
N MET A 108 -3.94 -5.11 -10.93
CA MET A 108 -5.28 -5.19 -10.35
C MET A 108 -6.06 -6.36 -10.96
N GLY A 109 -7.06 -6.86 -10.24
CA GLY A 109 -7.98 -7.89 -10.74
C GLY A 109 -8.77 -7.46 -11.98
N SER A 110 -8.86 -6.16 -12.25
CA SER A 110 -9.42 -5.60 -13.50
C SER A 110 -8.50 -5.75 -14.72
N GLY A 111 -7.24 -6.16 -14.53
CA GLY A 111 -6.20 -6.22 -15.56
C GLY A 111 -5.40 -4.91 -15.70
N LEU A 112 -5.69 -3.88 -14.91
CA LEU A 112 -4.91 -2.65 -14.88
C LEU A 112 -3.54 -2.90 -14.26
N PHE A 113 -2.49 -2.53 -14.99
CA PHE A 113 -1.11 -2.54 -14.50
C PHE A 113 -0.62 -1.11 -14.28
N CYS A 114 0.05 -0.86 -13.15
CA CYS A 114 0.67 0.41 -12.85
C CYS A 114 2.02 0.22 -12.14
N ARG A 115 2.95 1.13 -12.43
CA ARG A 115 4.28 1.15 -11.84
C ARG A 115 4.54 2.54 -11.25
N LEU A 116 4.94 2.55 -9.98
CA LEU A 116 5.27 3.73 -9.21
C LEU A 116 6.71 3.63 -8.74
N GLN A 117 7.44 4.74 -8.83
CA GLN A 117 8.81 4.84 -8.33
C GLN A 117 8.96 6.12 -7.52
N GLY A 118 9.79 6.09 -6.49
CA GLY A 118 9.98 7.25 -5.63
C GLY A 118 10.96 6.95 -4.52
N ARG A 119 10.98 7.84 -3.54
CA ARG A 119 11.85 7.72 -2.37
C ARG A 119 11.07 7.91 -1.08
N GLY A 120 11.21 6.91 -0.21
CA GLY A 120 10.56 6.88 1.08
C GLY A 120 9.19 6.20 1.04
N LEU A 121 8.99 5.27 1.96
CA LEU A 121 7.78 4.45 2.04
C LEU A 121 7.39 4.28 3.52
N GLU A 122 6.10 4.37 3.81
CA GLU A 122 5.57 4.17 5.15
C GLU A 122 4.31 3.30 5.08
N LEU A 123 4.26 2.26 5.91
CA LEU A 123 3.09 1.42 6.11
C LEU A 123 2.63 1.54 7.55
N ARG A 124 1.36 1.90 7.73
CA ARG A 124 0.74 2.01 9.05
C ARG A 124 -0.71 1.54 9.05
N ALA A 125 -1.19 1.19 10.23
CA ALA A 125 -2.63 1.12 10.46
C ALA A 125 -3.22 2.53 10.24
N PRO A 126 -4.46 2.65 9.71
CA PRO A 126 -5.11 3.94 9.63
C PRO A 126 -5.20 4.51 11.04
N ALA A 127 -5.01 5.83 11.18
CA ALA A 127 -5.40 6.49 12.42
C ALA A 127 -6.87 6.16 12.63
N SER A 128 -7.21 5.56 13.77
CA SER A 128 -8.61 5.30 14.13
C SER A 128 -9.33 6.64 14.03
N GLN A 129 -10.14 6.82 12.98
CA GLN A 129 -11.17 7.84 13.02
C GLN A 129 -12.19 7.34 14.04
N CYS A 130 -11.91 7.58 15.32
CA CYS A 130 -12.94 7.70 16.33
C CYS A 130 -13.73 8.98 16.02
N SER A 131 -14.42 9.00 14.88
CA SER A 131 -15.54 9.90 14.67
C SER A 131 -16.74 9.21 15.28
N VAL A 132 -16.84 9.25 16.60
CA VAL A 132 -18.09 8.95 17.30
C VAL A 132 -18.99 10.17 17.10
N ASP A 133 -19.43 10.38 15.86
CA ASP A 133 -20.62 11.20 15.66
C ASP A 133 -21.78 10.34 16.11
N SER A 134 -22.07 10.51 17.40
CA SER A 134 -23.25 9.99 18.06
C SER A 134 -24.45 10.54 17.29
N TYR A 135 -25.07 9.72 16.45
CA TYR A 135 -26.43 9.97 16.00
C TYR A 135 -27.32 9.86 17.24
N GLN A 136 -27.62 11.00 17.86
CA GLN A 136 -28.77 11.12 18.74
C GLN A 136 -30.00 11.30 17.86
N CYS A 137 -30.81 10.24 17.77
CA CYS A 137 -32.24 10.35 17.48
C CYS A 137 -33.00 10.38 18.81
#